data_AF-A0A7R9PTZ6-F1
#
_entry.id   AF-A0A7R9PTZ6-F1
#
_cell.length_a   1.000
_cell.length_b   1.000
_cell.length_c   1.000
_cell.angle_alpha   90.00
_cell.angle_beta   90.00
_cell.angle_gamma   90.00
#
_symmetry.space_group_name_H-M   'P 1'
#
loop_
_entity.id
_entity.type
_entity.pdbx_description
1 polymer ?
#
loop_
_entity_poly.entity_id
_entity_poly.type
_entity_poly.pdbx_seq_one_letter_code
_entity_poly.pdbx_strand_id
1 'polypeptide(L)'
;MLTILTIKRFTLRLNSLSITSYDHMISRLLNSQTLCSIYASHVKTRVLREDSHQQQVVTRLDQLNGQLNEHKPQSVVSRLWPFWSTNDRKSQVKGLYLYGSVGCGKTMLMDLFFENCCVSHQHKRRVHFHSFMIDFHTRVHRLKSEHRSERAFNPIASVAQSICDESWLLCLDEFQVTDIGDAMILKLLFEQLFSKGIVMIATSNRQPEGINS
;
A
#
# COMPACT_ATOMS: atom_id res chain seq x y z
N MET A 1 -9.84 1.64 -5.57
CA MET A 1 -10.03 3.12 -5.42
C MET A 1 -9.32 3.59 -4.14
N LEU A 2 -8.68 4.77 -4.15
CA LEU A 2 -7.93 5.31 -3.01
C LEU A 2 -8.72 6.39 -2.26
N THR A 3 -8.55 6.47 -0.95
CA THR A 3 -9.02 7.57 -0.10
C THR A 3 -7.85 8.52 0.18
N ILE A 4 -8.03 9.82 -0.02
CA ILE A 4 -6.94 10.81 0.06
C ILE A 4 -6.84 11.40 1.46
N LEU A 5 -5.62 11.49 1.98
CA LEU A 5 -5.30 12.07 3.30
C LEU A 5 -4.13 13.05 3.20
N THR A 6 -4.30 14.23 3.79
CA THR A 6 -3.28 15.29 3.86
C THR A 6 -2.50 15.22 5.17
N ILE A 7 -1.19 15.46 5.11
CA ILE A 7 -0.32 15.58 6.29
C ILE A 7 0.32 16.96 6.31
N LYS A 8 0.20 17.66 7.45
CA LYS A 8 0.80 18.99 7.65
C LYS A 8 1.84 18.94 8.77
N ARG A 9 3.10 19.17 8.38
CA ARG A 9 4.30 19.35 9.23
C ARG A 9 4.74 18.11 10.02
N PHE A 10 6.00 18.10 10.47
CA PHE A 10 6.65 17.01 11.23
C PHE A 10 7.86 17.57 11.93
N THR A 11 8.22 16.99 13.08
CA THR A 11 9.48 17.28 13.74
C THR A 11 9.94 16.06 14.53
N LEU A 12 11.03 15.41 14.10
CA LEU A 12 11.69 14.36 14.87
C LEU A 12 12.58 14.94 15.97
N ARG A 13 12.85 14.14 16.99
CA ARG A 13 13.99 14.32 17.90
C ARG A 13 14.77 13.00 17.90
N LEU A 14 15.96 12.99 17.30
CA LEU A 14 16.83 11.81 17.30
C LEU A 14 17.47 11.66 18.68
N ASN A 15 17.14 10.60 19.40
CA ASN A 15 17.98 10.07 20.47
C ASN A 15 18.57 8.75 19.97
N SER A 16 19.90 8.64 20.01
CA SER A 16 20.64 7.46 19.61
C SER A 16 20.46 6.34 20.64
N LEU A 17 19.63 5.35 20.32
CA LEU A 17 19.68 4.02 20.94
C LEU A 17 19.55 2.96 19.85
N SER A 18 20.59 2.15 19.72
CA SER A 18 20.58 0.93 18.91
C SER A 18 19.65 -0.09 19.57
N ILE A 19 18.60 -0.53 18.86
CA ILE A 19 17.75 -1.62 19.32
C ILE A 19 17.62 -2.65 18.21
N THR A 20 18.38 -3.73 18.35
CA THR A 20 18.45 -4.89 17.44
C THR A 20 17.54 -6.01 17.94
N SER A 21 16.72 -6.55 17.04
CA SER A 21 16.08 -7.88 17.01
C SER A 21 15.17 -8.35 18.17
N TYR A 22 15.28 -7.85 19.40
CA TYR A 22 14.50 -8.32 20.55
C TYR A 22 13.09 -7.69 20.65
N ASP A 23 12.92 -6.43 20.26
CA ASP A 23 11.61 -5.76 20.27
C ASP A 23 10.61 -6.41 19.30
N HIS A 24 11.11 -6.98 18.20
CA HIS A 24 10.28 -7.66 17.20
C HIS A 24 9.71 -9.00 17.70
N MET A 25 10.36 -9.62 18.69
CA MET A 25 9.88 -10.85 19.34
C MET A 25 8.88 -10.54 20.46
N ILE A 26 9.10 -9.46 21.22
CA ILE A 26 8.21 -9.02 22.31
C ILE A 26 6.92 -8.39 21.76
N SER A 27 6.95 -7.70 20.61
CA SER A 27 5.73 -7.16 19.99
C SER A 27 4.76 -8.25 19.51
N ARG A 28 5.27 -9.44 19.17
CA ARG A 28 4.46 -10.61 18.79
C ARG A 28 3.80 -11.32 19.97
N LEU A 29 4.31 -11.15 21.19
CA LEU A 29 3.83 -11.84 22.39
C LEU A 29 2.79 -11.04 23.20
N LEU A 30 2.58 -9.76 22.88
CA LEU A 30 1.56 -8.91 23.50
C LEU A 30 0.37 -8.70 22.55
N ASN A 31 -0.70 -9.46 22.78
CA ASN A 31 -1.94 -9.43 22.02
C ASN A 31 -2.47 -8.00 21.73
N SER A 32 -2.81 -7.77 20.46
CA SER A 32 -3.63 -6.68 19.90
C SER A 32 -3.21 -5.22 20.16
N GLN A 33 -1.93 -4.87 20.00
CA GLN A 33 -1.60 -3.45 19.85
C GLN A 33 -2.07 -2.94 18.48
N THR A 34 -3.02 -2.00 18.49
CA THR A 34 -3.47 -1.29 17.30
C THR A 34 -2.41 -0.30 16.82
N LEU A 35 -2.46 0.14 15.56
CA LEU A 35 -1.51 1.13 15.03
C LEU A 35 -1.54 2.43 15.84
N CYS A 36 -2.73 2.82 16.31
CA CYS A 36 -2.91 3.95 17.21
C CYS A 36 -2.14 3.77 18.53
N SER A 37 -2.17 2.57 19.12
CA SER A 37 -1.47 2.30 20.38
C SER A 37 0.05 2.33 20.22
N ILE A 38 0.57 1.82 19.09
CA ILE A 38 2.00 1.83 18.79
C ILE A 38 2.47 3.28 18.59
N TYR A 39 1.73 4.08 17.82
CA TYR A 39 2.02 5.50 17.64
C TYR A 39 2.00 6.26 18.99
N ALA A 40 0.97 6.06 19.80
CA ALA A 40 0.85 6.70 21.11
C ALA A 40 2.01 6.31 22.05
N SER A 41 2.47 5.06 21.99
CA SER A 41 3.66 4.60 22.71
C SER A 41 4.91 5.37 22.28
N HIS A 42 5.13 5.54 20.97
CA HIS A 42 6.27 6.32 20.45
C HIS A 42 6.21 7.80 20.83
N VAL A 43 5.02 8.39 20.93
CA VAL A 43 4.84 9.76 21.46
C VAL A 43 5.20 9.81 22.95
N LYS A 44 4.70 8.84 23.74
CA LYS A 44 4.96 8.76 25.18
C LYS A 44 6.44 8.57 25.50
N THR A 45 7.14 7.74 24.73
CA THR A 45 8.59 7.50 24.87
C THR A 45 9.45 8.60 24.25
N ARG A 46 8.82 9.66 23.70
CA ARG A 46 9.46 10.81 23.06
C ARG A 46 10.32 10.46 21.83
N VAL A 47 10.09 9.29 21.23
CA VAL A 47 10.62 8.93 19.90
C VAL A 47 9.95 9.80 18.83
N LEU A 48 8.65 10.03 18.97
CA LEU A 48 7.87 10.94 18.13
C LEU A 48 7.38 12.14 18.93
N ARG A 49 7.19 13.27 18.24
CA ARG A 49 6.42 14.39 18.80
C ARG A 49 4.95 14.18 18.46
N GLU A 50 4.09 14.60 19.38
CA GLU A 50 2.66 14.59 19.15
C GLU A 50 2.28 15.52 17.98
N ASP A 51 1.48 14.98 17.06
CA ASP A 51 1.02 15.68 15.86
C ASP A 51 -0.41 15.22 15.53
N SER A 52 -1.36 16.15 15.59
CA SER A 52 -2.78 15.86 15.39
C SER A 52 -3.11 15.38 13.96
N HIS A 53 -2.36 15.84 12.95
CA HIS A 53 -2.55 15.38 11.58
C HIS A 53 -2.05 13.95 11.40
N GLN A 54 -0.92 13.61 12.01
CA GLN A 54 -0.42 12.23 12.01
C GLN A 54 -1.37 11.30 12.75
N GLN A 55 -1.89 11.70 13.92
CA GLN A 55 -2.89 10.91 14.66
C GLN A 55 -4.14 10.60 13.81
N GLN A 56 -4.62 11.56 13.03
CA GLN A 56 -5.74 11.34 12.10
C GLN A 56 -5.37 10.29 11.03
N VAL A 57 -4.17 10.37 10.45
CA VAL A 57 -3.71 9.40 9.46
C VAL A 57 -3.55 8.01 10.08
N VAL A 58 -2.94 7.91 11.27
CA VAL A 58 -2.80 6.64 12.00
C VAL A 58 -4.16 6.02 12.28
N THR A 59 -5.16 6.82 12.66
CA THR A 59 -6.53 6.34 12.86
C THR A 59 -7.11 5.73 11.58
N ARG A 60 -6.88 6.36 10.42
CA ARG A 60 -7.33 5.82 9.12
C ARG A 60 -6.56 4.57 8.71
N LEU A 61 -5.26 4.51 8.98
CA LEU A 61 -4.44 3.32 8.75
C LEU A 61 -4.89 2.15 9.63
N ASP A 62 -5.28 2.41 10.88
CA ASP A 62 -5.79 1.41 11.81
C ASP A 62 -7.17 0.87 11.38
N GLN A 63 -8.05 1.77 10.93
CA GLN A 63 -9.32 1.37 10.31
C GLN A 63 -9.12 0.51 9.06
N LEU A 64 -8.19 0.90 8.18
CA LEU A 64 -7.83 0.11 7.03
C LEU A 64 -7.30 -1.27 7.46
N ASN A 65 -6.43 -1.33 8.47
CA ASN A 65 -5.90 -2.58 8.98
C ASN A 65 -7.01 -3.52 9.51
N GLY A 66 -8.02 -2.98 10.19
CA GLY A 66 -9.21 -3.72 10.59
C GLY A 66 -9.98 -4.29 9.38
N GLN A 67 -10.19 -3.47 8.34
CA GLN A 67 -10.84 -3.93 7.10
C GLN A 67 -10.05 -5.01 6.37
N LEU A 68 -8.70 -4.93 6.40
CA LEU A 68 -7.83 -5.93 5.79
C LEU A 68 -7.89 -7.28 6.50
N ASN A 69 -8.09 -7.29 7.82
CA ASN A 69 -8.24 -8.53 8.59
C ASN A 69 -9.50 -9.32 8.19
N GLU A 70 -10.55 -8.61 7.75
CA GLU A 70 -11.79 -9.21 7.24
C GLU A 70 -11.75 -9.48 5.73
N HIS A 71 -10.70 -9.00 5.04
CA HIS A 71 -10.55 -9.09 3.60
C HIS A 71 -9.94 -10.43 3.20
N LYS A 72 -10.63 -11.17 2.33
CA LYS A 72 -10.10 -12.35 1.63
C LYS A 72 -9.92 -11.98 0.15
N PRO A 73 -8.67 -11.74 -0.33
CA PRO A 73 -8.44 -11.43 -1.73
C PRO A 73 -8.75 -12.64 -2.60
N GLN A 74 -9.31 -12.40 -3.77
CA GLN A 74 -9.77 -13.46 -4.69
C GLN A 74 -8.62 -14.29 -5.29
N SER A 75 -7.34 -13.95 -5.08
CA SER A 75 -6.19 -14.71 -5.60
C SER A 75 -5.67 -15.82 -4.68
N VAL A 76 -6.20 -15.96 -3.46
CA VAL A 76 -5.76 -17.01 -2.51
C VAL A 76 -6.77 -18.15 -2.36
N VAL A 77 -7.89 -18.08 -3.07
CA VAL A 77 -8.87 -19.18 -3.09
C VAL A 77 -8.40 -20.21 -4.11
N SER A 78 -7.82 -21.29 -3.60
CA SER A 78 -7.62 -22.56 -4.29
C SER A 78 -8.77 -22.86 -5.26
N ARG A 79 -8.43 -23.31 -6.49
CA ARG A 79 -9.31 -23.82 -7.57
C ARG A 79 -10.25 -24.98 -7.17
N LEU A 80 -10.56 -25.17 -5.90
CA LEU A 80 -11.30 -26.30 -5.33
C LEU A 80 -12.45 -25.84 -4.41
N TRP A 81 -13.26 -24.87 -4.82
CA TRP A 81 -14.59 -24.69 -4.23
C TRP A 81 -15.66 -24.57 -5.33
N PRO A 82 -16.80 -25.28 -5.23
CA PRO A 82 -17.75 -25.38 -6.32
C PRO A 82 -18.43 -24.04 -6.58
N PHE A 83 -18.80 -23.85 -7.84
CA PHE A 83 -19.82 -22.92 -8.30
C PHE A 83 -20.95 -22.84 -7.26
N TRP A 84 -21.12 -21.66 -6.68
CA TRP A 84 -22.27 -21.06 -5.97
C TRP A 84 -21.73 -20.22 -4.81
N SER A 85 -21.06 -19.11 -5.15
CA SER A 85 -20.96 -17.99 -4.21
C SER A 85 -21.61 -16.81 -4.87
N THR A 86 -22.78 -16.50 -4.34
CA THR A 86 -23.62 -15.35 -4.63
C THR A 86 -22.79 -14.08 -4.76
N ASN A 87 -23.27 -13.22 -5.66
CA ASN A 87 -22.84 -11.87 -5.98
C ASN A 87 -22.90 -10.95 -4.74
N ASP A 88 -22.09 -11.23 -3.73
CA ASP A 88 -21.96 -10.38 -2.57
C ASP A 88 -20.96 -9.29 -2.96
N ARG A 89 -21.52 -8.12 -3.30
CA ARG A 89 -20.76 -6.87 -3.44
C ARG A 89 -20.23 -6.47 -2.06
N LYS A 90 -19.37 -7.30 -1.43
CA LYS A 90 -18.57 -6.86 -0.30
C LYS A 90 -17.82 -5.63 -0.76
N SER A 91 -18.09 -4.50 -0.10
CA SER A 91 -17.50 -3.22 -0.43
C SER A 91 -15.99 -3.38 -0.57
N GLN A 92 -15.47 -3.11 -1.76
CA GLN A 92 -14.04 -3.22 -2.03
C GLN A 92 -13.28 -2.36 -1.02
N VAL A 93 -12.34 -2.96 -0.29
CA VAL A 93 -11.49 -2.26 0.67
C VAL A 93 -10.76 -1.13 -0.08
N LYS A 94 -11.00 0.10 0.34
CA LYS A 94 -10.40 1.28 -0.30
C LYS A 94 -9.01 1.47 0.25
N GLY A 95 -8.06 1.69 -0.64
CA GLY A 95 -6.69 2.05 -0.27
C GLY A 95 -6.56 3.48 0.25
N LEU A 96 -5.34 3.90 0.56
CA LEU A 96 -5.03 5.25 1.06
C LEU A 96 -3.99 5.96 0.18
N TYR A 97 -4.17 7.26 -0.05
CA TYR A 97 -3.17 8.12 -0.68
C TYR A 97 -2.77 9.21 0.31
N LEU A 98 -1.55 9.12 0.84
CA LEU A 98 -0.99 10.05 1.82
C LEU A 98 -0.18 11.11 1.09
N TYR A 99 -0.56 12.37 1.22
CA TYR A 99 0.20 13.48 0.63
C TYR A 99 0.53 14.58 1.63
N GLY A 100 1.64 15.26 1.41
CA GLY A 100 2.10 16.35 2.26
C GLY A 100 3.53 16.75 1.90
N SER A 101 4.00 17.87 2.44
CA SER A 101 5.34 18.39 2.14
C SER A 101 6.47 17.42 2.55
N VAL A 102 7.68 17.67 2.03
CA VAL A 102 8.88 16.92 2.45
C VAL A 102 9.05 17.03 3.97
N GLY A 103 9.48 15.93 4.57
CA GLY A 103 9.68 15.85 5.99
C GLY A 103 8.42 15.56 6.78
N CYS A 104 7.17 15.64 6.27
CA CYS A 104 5.96 15.51 7.10
C CYS A 104 5.66 14.11 7.69
N GLY A 105 6.61 13.16 7.68
CA GLY A 105 6.45 11.84 8.30
C GLY A 105 5.69 10.79 7.49
N LYS A 106 5.42 11.01 6.19
CA LYS A 106 4.72 10.03 5.32
C LYS A 106 5.40 8.66 5.32
N THR A 107 6.71 8.62 5.10
CA THR A 107 7.50 7.39 5.07
C THR A 107 7.44 6.68 6.42
N MET A 108 7.58 7.42 7.53
CA MET A 108 7.44 6.87 8.89
C MET A 108 6.05 6.26 9.13
N LEU A 109 4.98 6.92 8.70
CA LEU A 109 3.62 6.39 8.83
C LEU A 109 3.39 5.15 7.94
N MET A 110 4.02 5.13 6.76
CA MET A 110 4.04 3.96 5.89
C MET A 110 4.85 2.81 6.52
N ASP A 111 5.99 3.08 7.17
CA ASP A 111 6.79 2.10 7.92
C ASP A 111 5.93 1.49 9.03
N LEU A 112 5.34 2.33 9.88
CA LEU A 112 4.48 1.95 10.99
C LEU A 112 3.36 1.00 10.53
N PHE A 113 2.65 1.35 9.45
CA PHE A 113 1.61 0.50 8.90
C PHE A 113 2.17 -0.79 8.31
N PHE A 114 3.19 -0.72 7.46
CA PHE A 114 3.70 -1.87 6.72
C PHE A 114 4.27 -2.94 7.67
N GLU A 115 4.92 -2.53 8.74
CA GLU A 115 5.50 -3.44 9.74
C GLU A 115 4.43 -4.10 10.62
N ASN A 116 3.36 -3.38 10.96
CA ASN A 116 2.41 -3.81 11.99
C ASN A 116 1.01 -4.18 11.46
N CYS A 117 0.79 -4.12 10.14
CA CYS A 117 -0.48 -4.56 9.57
C CYS A 117 -0.68 -6.08 9.69
N CYS A 118 -1.94 -6.51 9.75
CA CYS A 118 -2.35 -7.91 9.88
C CYS A 118 -1.98 -8.78 8.66
N VAL A 119 -1.60 -8.16 7.54
CA VAL A 119 -1.23 -8.86 6.30
C VAL A 119 0.16 -9.48 6.44
N SER A 120 0.24 -10.80 6.18
CA SER A 120 1.49 -11.54 6.20
C SER A 120 2.51 -10.99 5.20
N HIS A 121 3.80 -11.03 5.52
CA HIS A 121 4.88 -10.48 4.69
C HIS A 121 4.90 -11.02 3.25
N GLN A 122 4.52 -12.28 3.03
CA GLN A 122 4.46 -12.90 1.69
C GLN A 122 3.32 -12.35 0.80
N HIS A 123 2.43 -11.53 1.35
CA HIS A 123 1.25 -11.02 0.67
C HIS A 123 1.21 -9.49 0.57
N LYS A 124 2.23 -8.82 1.11
CA LYS A 124 2.39 -7.37 1.06
C LYS A 124 3.73 -7.01 0.45
N ARG A 125 3.73 -6.01 -0.43
CA ARG A 125 4.93 -5.50 -1.09
C ARG A 125 5.03 -4.01 -0.85
N ARG A 126 6.21 -3.53 -0.48
CA ARG A 126 6.54 -2.11 -0.45
C ARG A 126 7.66 -1.81 -1.42
N VAL A 127 7.53 -0.74 -2.19
CA VAL A 127 8.48 -0.38 -3.24
C VAL A 127 8.39 1.12 -3.57
N HIS A 128 9.51 1.75 -3.93
CA HIS A 128 9.51 3.10 -4.49
C HIS A 128 8.82 3.09 -5.86
N PHE A 129 8.00 4.10 -6.13
CA PHE A 129 7.19 4.17 -7.34
C PHE A 129 8.02 4.05 -8.63
N HIS A 130 9.17 4.72 -8.70
CA HIS A 130 10.05 4.65 -9.86
C HIS A 130 10.56 3.22 -10.13
N SER A 131 11.02 2.51 -9.09
CA SER A 131 11.45 1.12 -9.20
C SER A 131 10.32 0.18 -9.60
N PHE A 132 9.10 0.44 -9.10
CA PHE A 132 7.90 -0.29 -9.51
C PHE A 132 7.60 -0.10 -11.00
N MET A 133 7.74 1.12 -11.51
CA MET A 133 7.51 1.40 -12.93
C MET A 133 8.55 0.77 -13.85
N ILE A 134 9.83 0.76 -13.45
CA ILE A 134 10.88 0.05 -14.18
C ILE A 134 10.58 -1.45 -14.27
N ASP A 135 10.21 -2.08 -13.15
CA ASP A 135 9.82 -3.50 -13.10
C ASP A 135 8.61 -3.77 -14.00
N PHE A 136 7.56 -2.95 -13.89
CA PHE A 136 6.36 -3.05 -14.71
C PHE A 136 6.67 -2.97 -16.21
N HIS A 137 7.39 -1.94 -16.65
CA HIS A 137 7.74 -1.75 -18.07
C HIS A 137 8.62 -2.90 -18.59
N THR A 138 9.56 -3.38 -17.78
CA THR A 138 10.41 -4.53 -18.13
C THR A 138 9.57 -5.77 -18.37
N ARG A 139 8.61 -6.08 -17.49
CA ARG A 139 7.72 -7.23 -17.63
C ARG A 139 6.80 -7.09 -18.85
N VAL A 140 6.23 -5.90 -19.08
CA VAL A 140 5.39 -5.63 -20.26
C VAL A 140 6.19 -5.80 -21.55
N HIS A 141 7.41 -5.27 -21.61
CA HIS A 141 8.27 -5.39 -22.78
C HIS A 141 8.65 -6.85 -23.08
N ARG A 142 8.98 -7.62 -22.04
CA ARG A 142 9.26 -9.06 -22.16
C ARG A 142 8.07 -9.80 -22.74
N LEU A 143 6.89 -9.65 -22.16
CA LEU A 143 5.69 -10.35 -22.63
C LEU A 143 5.28 -9.94 -24.05
N LYS A 144 5.39 -8.66 -24.40
CA LYS A 144 5.20 -8.17 -25.78
C LYS A 144 6.18 -8.82 -26.76
N SER A 145 7.42 -9.06 -26.33
CA SER A 145 8.44 -9.69 -27.18
C SER A 145 8.21 -11.18 -27.36
N GLU A 146 7.72 -11.87 -26.33
CA GLU A 146 7.37 -13.29 -26.37
C GLU A 146 6.12 -13.56 -27.23
N HIS A 147 5.13 -12.65 -27.21
CA HIS A 147 3.83 -12.83 -27.85
C HIS A 147 3.63 -11.93 -29.09
N ARG A 148 4.71 -11.61 -29.83
CA ARG A 148 4.66 -10.66 -30.98
C ARG A 148 3.65 -11.06 -32.06
N SER A 149 3.39 -12.35 -32.23
CA SER A 149 2.47 -12.89 -33.24
C SER A 149 1.01 -12.91 -32.78
N GLU A 150 0.74 -12.67 -31.49
CA GLU A 150 -0.59 -12.77 -30.89
C GLU A 150 -1.24 -11.39 -30.75
N ARG A 151 -2.04 -11.02 -31.76
CA ARG A 151 -2.70 -9.69 -31.79
C ARG A 151 -3.65 -9.42 -30.61
N ALA A 152 -4.20 -10.47 -30.00
CA ALA A 152 -5.17 -10.35 -28.90
C ALA A 152 -4.53 -10.42 -27.50
N PHE A 153 -3.21 -10.62 -27.40
CA PHE A 153 -2.54 -10.77 -26.11
C PHE A 153 -2.47 -9.42 -25.36
N ASN A 154 -2.94 -9.39 -24.12
CA ASN A 154 -2.89 -8.20 -23.27
C ASN A 154 -1.76 -8.30 -22.23
N PRO A 155 -0.57 -7.72 -22.50
CA PRO A 155 0.57 -7.80 -21.58
C PRO A 155 0.30 -7.11 -20.25
N ILE A 156 -0.46 -6.02 -20.22
CA ILE A 156 -0.73 -5.27 -18.98
C ILE A 156 -1.57 -6.10 -18.02
N ALA A 157 -2.62 -6.76 -18.53
CA ALA A 157 -3.46 -7.65 -17.73
C ALA A 157 -2.66 -8.84 -17.15
N SER A 158 -1.75 -9.41 -17.95
CA SER A 158 -0.86 -10.49 -17.50
C SER A 158 0.13 -10.03 -16.43
N VAL A 159 0.74 -8.85 -16.57
CA VAL A 159 1.60 -8.29 -15.52
C VAL A 159 0.81 -7.96 -14.26
N ALA A 160 -0.39 -7.39 -14.39
CA ALA A 160 -1.26 -7.11 -13.25
C ALA A 160 -1.63 -8.40 -12.49
N GLN A 161 -1.91 -9.50 -13.21
CA GLN A 161 -2.14 -10.81 -12.58
C GLN A 161 -0.91 -11.27 -11.79
N SER A 162 0.28 -11.23 -12.42
CA SER A 162 1.54 -11.59 -11.74
C SER A 162 1.80 -10.76 -10.48
N ILE A 163 1.53 -9.45 -10.50
CA ILE A 163 1.65 -8.60 -9.31
C ILE A 163 0.65 -9.03 -8.22
N CYS A 164 -0.59 -9.39 -8.59
CA CYS A 164 -1.61 -9.85 -7.64
C CYS A 164 -1.27 -11.21 -7.02
N ASP A 165 -0.62 -12.07 -7.78
CA ASP A 165 -0.15 -13.37 -7.29
C ASP A 165 1.04 -13.21 -6.32
N GLU A 166 1.89 -12.19 -6.54
CA GLU A 166 3.00 -11.83 -5.65
C GLU A 166 2.53 -11.13 -4.35
N SER A 167 1.56 -10.24 -4.44
CA SER A 167 1.08 -9.46 -3.30
C SER A 167 -0.29 -8.85 -3.57
N TRP A 168 -1.17 -8.85 -2.57
CA TRP A 168 -2.48 -8.20 -2.66
C TRP A 168 -2.57 -6.88 -1.90
N LEU A 169 -1.59 -6.59 -1.03
CA LEU A 169 -1.38 -5.28 -0.41
C LEU A 169 -0.12 -4.62 -0.99
N LEU A 170 -0.30 -3.50 -1.69
CA LEU A 170 0.78 -2.78 -2.36
C LEU A 170 1.01 -1.41 -1.71
N CYS A 171 2.18 -1.20 -1.13
CA CYS A 171 2.62 0.06 -0.55
C CYS A 171 3.62 0.76 -1.49
N LEU A 172 3.18 1.81 -2.19
CA LEU A 172 4.01 2.61 -3.08
C LEU A 172 4.56 3.83 -2.35
N ASP A 173 5.88 3.92 -2.20
CA ASP A 173 6.53 5.11 -1.67
C ASP A 173 6.84 6.10 -2.80
N GLU A 174 6.80 7.40 -2.50
CA GLU A 174 7.17 8.48 -3.42
C GLU A 174 6.43 8.45 -4.77
N PHE A 175 5.13 8.17 -4.73
CA PHE A 175 4.26 8.16 -5.90
C PHE A 175 4.23 9.53 -6.60
N GLN A 176 4.88 9.61 -7.75
CA GLN A 176 4.92 10.80 -8.59
C GLN A 176 5.01 10.37 -10.05
N VAL A 177 3.97 10.70 -10.83
CA VAL A 177 3.97 10.49 -12.27
C VAL A 177 4.54 11.73 -12.93
N THR A 178 5.61 11.57 -13.69
CA THR A 178 6.32 12.70 -14.34
C THR A 178 6.15 12.72 -15.85
N ASP A 179 5.75 11.61 -16.47
CA ASP A 179 5.59 11.47 -17.93
C ASP A 179 4.14 11.15 -18.32
N ILE A 180 3.67 11.72 -19.44
CA ILE A 180 2.29 11.57 -19.93
C ILE A 180 2.05 10.14 -20.46
N GLY A 181 3.05 9.53 -21.09
CA GLY A 181 2.98 8.14 -21.57
C GLY A 181 2.83 7.16 -20.40
N ASP A 182 3.58 7.41 -19.31
CA ASP A 182 3.41 6.67 -18.06
C ASP A 182 2.02 6.84 -17.46
N ALA A 183 1.44 8.05 -17.51
CA ALA A 183 0.10 8.30 -16.96
C ALA A 183 -0.98 7.42 -17.65
N MET A 184 -0.91 7.25 -18.97
CA MET A 184 -1.87 6.43 -19.71
C MET A 184 -1.77 4.95 -19.34
N ILE A 185 -0.54 4.40 -19.28
CA ILE A 185 -0.35 2.98 -18.98
C ILE A 185 -0.61 2.67 -17.50
N LEU A 186 -0.32 3.60 -16.60
CA LEU A 186 -0.62 3.51 -15.17
C LEU A 186 -2.11 3.40 -14.90
N LYS A 187 -2.92 4.20 -15.60
CA LYS A 187 -4.38 4.12 -15.49
C LYS A 187 -4.86 2.69 -15.78
N LEU A 188 -4.41 2.10 -16.88
CA LEU A 188 -4.75 0.73 -17.26
C LEU A 188 -4.26 -0.28 -16.22
N LEU A 189 -3.01 -0.14 -15.75
CA LEU A 189 -2.46 -1.03 -14.73
C LEU A 189 -3.28 -0.98 -13.43
N PHE A 190 -3.58 0.21 -12.91
CA PHE A 190 -4.32 0.35 -11.66
C PHE A 190 -5.78 -0.06 -11.78
N GLU A 191 -6.43 0.16 -12.91
CA GLU A 191 -7.75 -0.41 -13.20
C GLU A 191 -7.72 -1.93 -13.09
N GLN A 192 -6.72 -2.59 -13.70
CA GLN A 192 -6.55 -4.05 -13.60
C GLN A 192 -6.27 -4.50 -12.17
N LEU A 193 -5.33 -3.85 -11.46
CA LEU A 193 -5.00 -4.21 -10.08
C LEU A 193 -6.20 -4.04 -9.14
N PHE A 194 -6.93 -2.93 -9.23
CA PHE A 194 -8.13 -2.71 -8.43
C PHE A 194 -9.26 -3.69 -8.78
N SER A 195 -9.45 -4.03 -10.06
CA SER A 195 -10.45 -5.04 -10.44
C SER A 195 -10.17 -6.42 -9.84
N LYS A 196 -8.90 -6.72 -9.52
CA LYS A 196 -8.44 -7.96 -8.89
C LYS A 196 -8.42 -7.92 -7.36
N GLY A 197 -8.86 -6.81 -6.77
CA GLY A 197 -8.94 -6.66 -5.31
C GLY A 197 -7.65 -6.20 -4.64
N ILE A 198 -6.66 -5.69 -5.39
CA ILE A 198 -5.46 -5.08 -4.79
C ILE A 198 -5.87 -3.92 -3.90
N VAL A 199 -5.38 -3.93 -2.67
CA VAL A 199 -5.43 -2.78 -1.78
C VAL A 199 -4.10 -2.05 -1.87
N MET A 200 -4.16 -0.74 -2.08
CA MET A 200 -2.97 0.07 -2.29
C MET A 200 -2.86 1.19 -1.27
N ILE A 201 -1.66 1.44 -0.78
CA ILE A 201 -1.32 2.66 -0.04
C ILE A 201 -0.22 3.37 -0.81
N ALA A 202 -0.36 4.67 -1.04
CA ALA A 202 0.65 5.48 -1.70
C ALA A 202 1.07 6.66 -0.83
N THR A 203 2.35 7.02 -0.85
CA THR A 203 2.83 8.32 -0.31
C THR A 203 3.20 9.25 -1.47
N SER A 204 2.98 10.55 -1.34
CA SER A 204 3.42 11.53 -2.34
C SER A 204 3.71 12.90 -1.74
N ASN A 205 4.58 13.66 -2.39
CA ASN A 205 4.74 15.09 -2.11
C ASN A 205 3.76 15.96 -2.90
N ARG A 206 2.97 15.38 -3.81
CA ARG A 206 1.99 16.08 -4.65
C ARG A 206 0.57 15.65 -4.27
N GLN A 207 -0.32 16.62 -4.22
CA GLN A 207 -1.76 16.36 -4.16
C GLN A 207 -2.20 15.69 -5.47
N PRO A 208 -3.13 14.72 -5.44
CA PRO A 208 -3.70 14.16 -6.66
C PRO A 208 -4.40 15.26 -7.49
N GLU A 209 -4.10 15.32 -8.79
CA GLU A 209 -4.74 16.26 -9.70
C GLU A 209 -6.26 15.98 -9.82
N GLY A 210 -7.07 17.02 -9.94
CA GLY A 210 -8.52 16.91 -10.16
C GLY A 210 -9.39 16.81 -8.90
N ILE A 211 -8.84 17.03 -7.71
CA ILE A 211 -9.60 17.03 -6.45
C ILE A 211 -9.33 18.35 -5.74
N ASN A 212 -10.16 19.35 -6.05
CA ASN A 212 -10.27 20.54 -5.23
C ASN A 212 -10.91 20.12 -3.91
N SER A 213 -10.23 20.48 -2.81
CA SER A 213 -10.68 20.32 -1.42
C SER A 213 -12.03 20.98 -1.17
#